data_AF-A0A7S4PQR7-F1
#
_entry.id   AF-A0A7S4PQR7-F1
#
_cell.length_a   1.000
_cell.length_b   1.000
_cell.length_c   1.000
_cell.angle_alpha   90.00
_cell.angle_beta   90.00
_cell.angle_gamma   90.00
#
_symmetry.space_group_name_H-M   'P 1'
#
loop_
_entity.id
_entity.type
_entity.pdbx_description
1 polymer ?
#
loop_
_entity_poly.entity_id
_entity_poly.type
_entity_poly.pdbx_seq_one_letter_code
_entity_poly.pdbx_strand_id
1 'polypeptide(L)'
;VNFNTTLFQQPSPFHRAWMIQYASLHHGIVTEEYPFQMRQYVVWTCGAFGSCSGWANRVLGMVSALLFAVLTDRAFLIDWPDEGRTDLRLENFVRSDYIDWRIPATFAREYSPYSQDSRLLVSINLDDPLRPDGQGLRRFFRSVSPDELPEQVLWIQSSIGWFIDIWRNPHFTAARCERGLDHPDFAFAQLGHMLFRPHGEVEAEVSRFLQQSLGRPIIGVQVRLKEVALD
;
A
#
# COMPACT_ATOMS: atom_id res chain seq x y z
N VAL A 1 -11.34 24.98 5.78
CA VAL A 1 -12.35 24.17 5.07
C VAL A 1 -13.22 23.52 6.13
N ASN A 2 -14.50 23.88 6.19
CA ASN A 2 -15.43 23.35 7.20
C ASN A 2 -15.79 21.92 6.84
N PHE A 3 -15.37 20.96 7.67
CA PHE A 3 -15.74 19.56 7.55
C PHE A 3 -17.19 19.38 7.97
N ASN A 4 -18.08 19.11 7.01
CA ASN A 4 -19.47 18.75 7.28
C ASN A 4 -19.50 17.33 7.89
N THR A 5 -19.77 17.26 9.19
CA THR A 5 -19.61 16.09 10.07
C THR A 5 -20.82 15.15 10.12
N THR A 6 -21.79 15.27 9.23
CA THR A 6 -23.12 14.63 9.39
C THR A 6 -23.33 13.30 8.67
N LEU A 7 -22.27 12.67 8.12
CA LEU A 7 -22.34 11.30 7.55
C LEU A 7 -21.38 10.29 8.21
N PHE A 8 -20.66 10.68 9.27
CA PHE A 8 -19.64 9.84 9.95
C PHE A 8 -19.97 9.55 11.43
N GLN A 9 -21.21 9.19 11.76
CA GLN A 9 -21.62 8.92 13.15
C GLN A 9 -21.73 7.44 13.53
N GLN A 10 -20.82 6.61 13.00
CA GLN A 10 -20.40 5.37 13.66
C GLN A 10 -18.89 5.21 13.41
N PRO A 11 -18.05 4.96 14.44
CA PRO A 11 -16.68 4.57 14.19
C PRO A 11 -16.70 3.31 13.31
N SER A 12 -16.01 3.36 12.18
CA SER A 12 -15.84 2.19 11.30
C SER A 12 -15.45 0.99 12.16
N PRO A 13 -16.04 -0.20 11.96
CA PRO A 13 -15.64 -1.41 12.70
C PRO A 13 -14.16 -1.76 12.49
N PHE A 14 -13.51 -1.11 11.52
CA PHE A 14 -12.08 -1.24 11.22
C PHE A 14 -11.19 -0.21 11.95
N HIS A 15 -11.75 0.79 12.64
CA HIS A 15 -10.95 1.79 13.34
C HIS A 15 -10.27 1.17 14.57
N ARG A 16 -8.93 1.13 14.58
CA ARG A 16 -8.12 0.52 15.66
C ARG A 16 -7.05 1.49 16.15
N ALA A 17 -6.67 1.37 17.42
CA ALA A 17 -5.67 2.22 18.04
C ALA A 17 -4.32 2.21 17.30
N TRP A 18 -3.87 1.05 16.82
CA TRP A 18 -2.62 0.93 16.07
C TRP A 18 -2.63 1.74 14.76
N MET A 19 -3.79 1.87 14.09
CA MET A 19 -3.89 2.65 12.85
C MET A 19 -3.67 4.13 13.11
N ILE A 20 -4.19 4.65 14.23
CA ILE A 20 -3.97 6.04 14.65
C ILE A 20 -2.50 6.24 14.99
N GLN A 21 -1.90 5.31 15.75
CA GLN A 21 -0.49 5.38 16.11
C GLN A 21 0.41 5.38 14.87
N TYR A 22 0.14 4.49 13.92
CA TYR A 22 0.89 4.45 12.67
C TYR A 22 0.62 5.68 11.80
N ALA A 23 -0.60 6.22 11.76
CA ALA A 23 -0.90 7.48 11.08
C ALA A 23 -0.07 8.64 11.66
N SER A 24 0.07 8.73 12.98
CA SER A 24 0.92 9.73 13.63
C SER A 24 2.41 9.54 13.32
N LEU A 25 2.90 8.30 13.38
CA LEU A 25 4.28 7.96 12.98
C LEU A 25 4.55 8.37 11.54
N HIS A 26 3.66 7.97 10.62
CA HIS A 26 3.75 8.26 9.19
C HIS A 26 3.78 9.77 8.94
N HIS A 27 2.86 10.51 9.58
CA HIS A 27 2.83 11.97 9.49
C HIS A 27 4.17 12.58 9.90
N GLY A 28 4.68 12.26 11.09
CA GLY A 28 5.92 12.83 11.60
C GLY A 28 7.16 12.51 10.75
N ILE A 29 7.17 11.36 10.08
CA ILE A 29 8.23 11.02 9.10
C ILE A 29 8.08 11.87 7.83
N VAL A 30 6.88 11.91 7.24
CA VAL A 30 6.62 12.54 5.93
C VAL A 30 6.64 14.06 5.98
N THR A 31 6.26 14.68 7.11
CA THR A 31 6.35 16.13 7.34
C THR A 31 7.73 16.57 7.85
N GLU A 32 8.66 15.62 7.99
CA GLU A 32 10.03 15.86 8.48
C GLU A 32 10.09 16.40 9.92
N GLU A 33 9.03 16.18 10.72
CA GLU A 33 9.02 16.49 12.16
C GLU A 33 10.01 15.61 12.94
N TYR A 34 10.22 14.38 12.49
CA TYR A 34 11.23 13.50 13.07
C TYR A 34 12.65 13.78 12.57
N PRO A 35 13.67 13.57 13.42
CA PRO A 35 15.07 13.65 13.01
C PRO A 35 15.37 12.75 11.82
N PHE A 36 16.27 13.19 10.93
CA PHE A 36 16.63 12.48 9.70
C PHE A 36 16.87 10.97 9.94
N GLN A 37 17.64 10.61 10.96
CA GLN A 37 18.01 9.23 11.25
C GLN A 37 16.81 8.32 11.59
N MET A 38 15.70 8.90 12.05
CA MET A 38 14.46 8.19 12.40
C MET A 38 13.47 8.12 11.23
N ARG A 39 13.71 8.85 10.14
CA ARG A 39 12.83 8.85 8.96
C ARG A 39 13.12 7.63 8.10
N GLN A 40 12.41 6.55 8.35
CA GLN A 40 12.52 5.31 7.59
C GLN A 40 11.34 5.18 6.62
N TYR A 41 11.58 4.68 5.41
CA TYR A 41 10.58 4.64 4.35
C TYR A 41 10.48 3.27 3.69
N VAL A 42 9.26 2.95 3.24
CA VAL A 42 8.96 1.88 2.29
C VAL A 42 8.21 2.52 1.13
N VAL A 43 8.76 2.39 -0.08
CA VAL A 43 8.10 2.85 -1.30
C VAL A 43 7.68 1.63 -2.10
N TRP A 44 6.38 1.47 -2.34
CA TRP A 44 5.91 0.50 -3.32
C TRP A 44 5.92 1.16 -4.71
N THR A 45 6.51 0.47 -5.67
CA THR A 45 6.42 0.83 -7.09
C THR A 45 6.05 -0.41 -7.89
N CYS A 46 5.38 -0.20 -9.01
CA CYS A 46 5.21 -1.24 -10.00
C CYS A 46 6.35 -1.23 -11.06
N GLY A 47 7.29 -0.28 -10.93
CA GLY A 47 8.49 -0.12 -11.77
C GLY A 47 8.24 0.76 -13.00
N ALA A 48 9.28 1.45 -13.46
CA ALA A 48 9.25 2.26 -14.69
C ALA A 48 9.51 1.45 -15.99
N PHE A 49 9.93 0.18 -15.89
CA PHE A 49 10.54 -0.56 -17.01
C PHE A 49 9.92 -1.94 -17.31
N GLY A 50 8.70 -2.23 -16.84
CA GLY A 50 8.03 -3.52 -17.06
C GLY A 50 6.51 -3.42 -17.19
N SER A 51 5.86 -4.46 -17.72
CA SER A 51 4.40 -4.48 -17.79
C SER A 51 3.79 -4.64 -16.40
N CYS A 52 3.22 -3.56 -15.90
CA CYS A 52 2.52 -3.59 -14.64
C CYS A 52 1.27 -4.45 -14.74
N SER A 53 1.25 -5.54 -13.98
CA SER A 53 0.08 -6.40 -13.76
C SER A 53 -1.20 -5.61 -13.53
N GLY A 54 -2.36 -6.27 -13.73
CA GLY A 54 -3.67 -5.66 -13.53
C GLY A 54 -3.90 -5.08 -12.13
N TRP A 55 -4.89 -4.19 -12.01
CA TRP A 55 -5.22 -3.45 -10.79
C TRP A 55 -5.24 -4.28 -9.50
N ALA A 56 -5.90 -5.44 -9.51
CA ALA A 56 -5.99 -6.29 -8.32
C ALA A 56 -4.61 -6.74 -7.79
N ASN A 57 -3.66 -7.04 -8.68
CA ASN A 57 -2.31 -7.41 -8.28
C ASN A 57 -1.55 -6.21 -7.69
N ARG A 58 -1.78 -5.00 -8.23
CA ARG A 58 -1.20 -3.76 -7.68
C ARG A 58 -1.75 -3.48 -6.28
N VAL A 59 -3.06 -3.64 -6.07
CA VAL A 59 -3.68 -3.55 -4.74
C VAL A 59 -3.06 -4.55 -3.77
N LEU A 60 -2.88 -5.80 -4.18
CA LEU A 60 -2.20 -6.81 -3.36
C LEU A 60 -0.76 -6.39 -3.03
N GLY A 61 -0.01 -5.85 -3.99
CA GLY A 61 1.34 -5.32 -3.78
C GLY A 61 1.38 -4.16 -2.79
N MET A 62 0.52 -3.16 -2.97
CA MET A 62 0.41 -1.98 -2.09
C MET A 62 0.04 -2.37 -0.66
N VAL A 63 -0.94 -3.26 -0.48
CA VAL A 63 -1.34 -3.74 0.86
C VAL A 63 -0.23 -4.56 1.51
N SER A 64 0.51 -5.36 0.74
CA SER A 64 1.67 -6.10 1.25
C SER A 64 2.78 -5.15 1.72
N ALA A 65 3.08 -4.12 0.94
CA ALA A 65 4.08 -3.12 1.30
C ALA A 65 3.65 -2.27 2.51
N LEU A 66 2.37 -1.91 2.62
CA LEU A 66 1.87 -1.25 3.83
C LEU A 66 1.98 -2.17 5.06
N LEU A 67 1.63 -3.46 4.97
CA LEU A 67 1.83 -4.40 6.09
C LEU A 67 3.29 -4.36 6.54
N PHE A 68 4.23 -4.44 5.60
CA PHE A 68 5.66 -4.38 5.91
C PHE A 68 6.06 -3.06 6.58
N ALA A 69 5.61 -1.92 6.05
CA ALA A 69 5.87 -0.60 6.60
C ALA A 69 5.35 -0.45 8.03
N VAL A 70 4.13 -0.94 8.28
CA VAL A 70 3.51 -0.97 9.61
C VAL A 70 4.33 -1.82 10.59
N LEU A 71 4.80 -3.00 10.18
CA LEU A 71 5.55 -3.91 11.06
C LEU A 71 7.01 -3.51 11.29
N THR A 72 7.51 -2.55 10.52
CA THR A 72 8.90 -2.06 10.60
C THR A 72 8.99 -0.58 10.97
N ASP A 73 7.87 0.04 11.33
CA ASP A 73 7.76 1.46 11.71
C ASP A 73 8.34 2.41 10.66
N ARG A 74 8.01 2.15 9.39
CA ARG A 74 8.42 2.96 8.23
C ARG A 74 7.23 3.71 7.65
N ALA A 75 7.46 4.91 7.13
CA ALA A 75 6.45 5.61 6.34
C ALA A 75 6.25 4.93 4.99
N PHE A 76 5.02 4.51 4.73
CA PHE A 76 4.61 3.95 3.44
C PHE A 76 4.32 5.03 2.40
N LEU A 77 4.91 4.87 1.21
CA LEU A 77 4.69 5.71 0.03
C LEU A 77 4.37 4.86 -1.19
N ILE A 78 3.65 5.43 -2.15
CA ILE A 78 3.29 4.80 -3.43
C ILE A 78 3.89 5.61 -4.57
N ASP A 79 4.79 4.99 -5.32
CA ASP A 79 5.24 5.43 -6.64
C ASP A 79 4.28 4.85 -7.69
N TRP A 80 3.22 5.61 -7.97
CA TRP A 80 2.21 5.21 -8.95
C TRP A 80 2.68 5.56 -10.36
N PRO A 81 2.74 4.60 -11.31
CA PRO A 81 3.10 4.91 -12.69
C PRO A 81 1.94 5.67 -13.34
N ASP A 82 2.01 7.00 -13.33
CA ASP A 82 1.01 7.86 -13.96
C ASP A 82 1.34 8.16 -15.43
N GLU A 83 2.49 7.71 -15.96
CA GLU A 83 2.96 7.99 -17.34
C GLU A 83 2.85 9.49 -17.74
N GLY A 84 2.93 10.41 -16.77
CA GLY A 84 2.74 11.85 -16.99
C GLY A 84 1.28 12.29 -17.20
N ARG A 85 0.32 11.38 -17.02
CA ARG A 85 -1.12 11.60 -17.12
C ARG A 85 -1.71 11.95 -15.75
N THR A 86 -1.97 13.23 -15.52
CA THR A 86 -2.54 13.70 -14.25
C THR A 86 -3.95 13.19 -13.99
N ASP A 87 -4.69 12.78 -15.03
CA ASP A 87 -6.02 12.17 -14.95
C ASP A 87 -5.98 10.76 -14.34
N LEU A 88 -4.88 10.02 -14.51
CA LEU A 88 -4.73 8.64 -14.03
C LEU A 88 -4.06 8.52 -12.66
N ARG A 89 -3.86 9.64 -11.98
CA ARG A 89 -3.28 9.65 -10.64
C ARG A 89 -4.19 8.93 -9.65
N LEU A 90 -3.57 8.13 -8.79
CA LEU A 90 -4.28 7.27 -7.85
C LEU A 90 -5.19 8.08 -6.91
N GLU A 91 -4.78 9.28 -6.50
CA GLU A 91 -5.52 10.17 -5.59
C GLU A 91 -6.82 10.74 -6.16
N ASN A 92 -7.04 10.60 -7.48
CA ASN A 92 -8.28 10.98 -8.13
C ASN A 92 -9.38 9.93 -7.90
N PHE A 93 -9.01 8.67 -7.63
CA PHE A 93 -9.93 7.54 -7.51
C PHE A 93 -10.05 7.01 -6.09
N VAL A 94 -8.98 7.10 -5.31
CA VAL A 94 -8.94 6.64 -3.92
C VAL A 94 -8.09 7.55 -3.05
N ARG A 95 -8.46 7.67 -1.78
CA ARG A 95 -7.66 8.38 -0.77
C ARG A 95 -7.58 7.56 0.52
N SER A 96 -6.57 7.84 1.32
CA SER A 96 -6.51 7.35 2.70
C SER A 96 -7.00 8.46 3.62
N ASP A 97 -7.81 8.09 4.61
CA ASP A 97 -8.19 9.00 5.71
C ASP A 97 -7.14 8.99 6.84
N TYR A 98 -6.11 8.15 6.73
CA TYR A 98 -5.12 7.91 7.79
C TYR A 98 -3.73 8.42 7.44
N ILE A 99 -3.25 8.19 6.21
CA ILE A 99 -1.88 8.51 5.79
C ILE A 99 -1.83 9.23 4.46
N ASP A 100 -0.79 10.03 4.26
CA ASP A 100 -0.49 10.61 2.95
C ASP A 100 0.54 9.75 2.21
N TRP A 101 0.08 8.77 1.45
CA TRP A 101 0.97 7.85 0.72
C TRP A 101 1.67 8.50 -0.49
N ARG A 102 1.36 9.76 -0.83
CA ARG A 102 1.98 10.44 -1.99
C ARG A 102 3.43 10.75 -1.70
N ILE A 103 4.28 10.63 -2.71
CA ILE A 103 5.70 10.95 -2.58
C ILE A 103 5.89 12.47 -2.40
N PRO A 104 6.47 12.93 -1.27
CA PRO A 104 6.77 14.34 -1.07
C PRO A 104 7.82 14.85 -2.07
N ALA A 105 7.73 16.12 -2.45
CA ALA A 105 8.69 16.72 -3.38
C ALA A 105 10.13 16.73 -2.82
N THR A 106 10.30 16.90 -1.51
CA THR A 106 11.62 16.82 -0.85
C THR A 106 12.19 15.41 -0.95
N PHE A 107 11.38 14.39 -0.61
CA PHE A 107 11.76 12.98 -0.75
C PHE A 107 12.17 12.63 -2.18
N ALA A 108 11.37 13.03 -3.18
CA ALA A 108 11.64 12.72 -4.59
C ALA A 108 13.01 13.24 -5.05
N ARG A 109 13.47 14.38 -4.53
CA ARG A 109 14.78 14.93 -4.89
C ARG A 109 15.93 14.10 -4.32
N GLU A 110 15.79 13.61 -3.09
CA GLU A 110 16.86 12.96 -2.33
C GLU A 110 16.95 11.44 -2.55
N TYR A 111 15.80 10.77 -2.71
CA TYR A 111 15.69 9.31 -2.61
C TYR A 111 15.07 8.62 -3.82
N SER A 112 14.68 9.38 -4.86
CA SER A 112 14.09 8.79 -6.06
C SER A 112 15.14 8.10 -6.93
N PRO A 113 14.94 6.85 -7.38
CA PRO A 113 15.82 6.18 -8.34
C PRO A 113 15.86 6.86 -9.71
N TYR A 114 14.95 7.79 -9.95
CA TYR A 114 14.89 8.58 -11.17
C TYR A 114 15.65 9.91 -11.05
N SER A 115 16.14 10.26 -9.85
CA SER A 115 16.98 11.44 -9.60
C SER A 115 18.46 11.11 -9.84
N GLN A 116 19.16 11.96 -10.61
CA GLN A 116 20.60 11.80 -10.87
C GLN A 116 21.47 11.94 -9.60
N ASP A 117 20.94 12.57 -8.56
CA ASP A 117 21.63 12.86 -7.30
C ASP A 117 21.24 11.92 -6.15
N SER A 118 20.49 10.84 -6.44
CA SER A 118 19.94 9.97 -5.38
C SER A 118 21.05 9.24 -4.62
N ARG A 119 21.00 9.33 -3.28
CA ARG A 119 22.10 8.90 -2.41
C ARG A 119 21.98 7.48 -1.86
N LEU A 120 20.79 6.87 -1.93
CA LEU A 120 20.47 5.66 -1.17
C LEU A 120 19.37 4.87 -1.86
N LEU A 121 19.71 3.77 -2.54
CA LEU A 121 18.72 2.84 -3.10
C LEU A 121 19.20 1.40 -3.05
N VAL A 122 18.62 0.63 -2.13
CA VAL A 122 18.39 -0.80 -2.37
C VAL A 122 17.01 -0.92 -3.01
N SER A 123 17.01 -1.11 -4.32
CA SER A 123 15.83 -1.59 -5.02
C SER A 123 15.72 -3.09 -4.76
N ILE A 124 14.67 -3.52 -4.07
CA ILE A 124 14.33 -4.94 -3.98
C ILE A 124 13.62 -5.30 -5.29
N ASN A 125 14.41 -5.39 -6.36
CA ASN A 125 13.98 -5.90 -7.65
C ASN A 125 14.48 -7.34 -7.77
N LEU A 126 13.77 -8.24 -7.09
CA LEU A 126 14.10 -9.67 -7.03
C LEU A 126 13.35 -10.48 -8.10
N ASP A 127 12.70 -9.79 -9.04
CA ASP A 127 12.03 -10.40 -10.17
C ASP A 127 13.05 -10.63 -11.29
N ASP A 128 13.32 -11.91 -11.55
CA ASP A 128 14.06 -12.33 -12.73
C ASP A 128 13.28 -11.86 -13.98
N PRO A 129 13.89 -11.08 -14.89
CA PRO A 129 13.24 -10.68 -16.14
C PRO A 129 12.74 -11.87 -16.97
N LEU A 130 13.34 -13.06 -16.77
CA LEU A 130 12.99 -14.31 -17.40
C LEU A 130 11.93 -15.12 -16.62
N ARG A 131 11.65 -14.76 -15.36
CA ARG A 131 10.64 -15.39 -14.48
C ARG A 131 9.95 -14.33 -13.61
N PRO A 132 8.96 -13.60 -14.14
CA PRO A 132 8.23 -12.54 -13.44
C PRO A 132 7.19 -13.11 -12.44
N ASP A 133 7.52 -14.21 -11.76
CA ASP A 133 6.62 -14.93 -10.86
C ASP A 133 6.73 -14.46 -9.40
N GLY A 134 7.61 -13.51 -9.12
CA GLY A 134 7.81 -12.94 -7.79
C GLY A 134 8.53 -13.84 -6.80
N GLN A 135 9.09 -14.99 -7.22
CA GLN A 135 9.65 -15.95 -6.26
C GLN A 135 10.80 -15.38 -5.43
N GLY A 136 11.65 -14.54 -6.01
CA GLY A 136 12.75 -13.90 -5.28
C GLY A 136 12.22 -13.01 -4.16
N LEU A 137 11.27 -12.13 -4.49
CA LEU A 137 10.61 -11.23 -3.53
C LEU A 137 9.92 -12.00 -2.40
N ARG A 138 9.18 -13.05 -2.76
CA ARG A 138 8.48 -13.90 -1.79
C ARG A 138 9.44 -14.64 -0.87
N ARG A 139 10.55 -15.18 -1.38
CA ARG A 139 11.57 -15.83 -0.56
C ARG A 139 12.22 -14.85 0.41
N PHE A 140 12.56 -13.65 -0.07
CA PHE A 140 13.11 -12.60 0.77
C PHE A 140 12.18 -12.27 1.95
N PHE A 141 10.90 -11.98 1.69
CA PHE A 141 9.98 -11.62 2.76
C PHE A 141 9.60 -12.76 3.70
N ARG A 142 9.83 -14.03 3.31
CA ARG A 142 9.66 -15.18 4.21
C ARG A 142 10.73 -15.28 5.29
N SER A 143 11.93 -14.73 5.06
CA SER A 143 13.08 -14.95 5.94
C SER A 143 13.75 -13.69 6.45
N VAL A 144 13.53 -12.53 5.84
CA VAL A 144 14.19 -11.27 6.25
C VAL A 144 13.89 -10.94 7.71
N SER A 145 14.93 -10.60 8.47
CA SER A 145 14.79 -10.04 9.81
C SER A 145 14.68 -8.51 9.75
N PRO A 146 13.85 -7.85 10.58
CA PRO A 146 13.82 -6.38 10.71
C PRO A 146 15.20 -5.77 10.96
N ASP A 147 16.04 -6.45 11.75
CA ASP A 147 17.38 -5.99 12.12
C ASP A 147 18.37 -6.00 10.94
N GLU A 148 18.06 -6.75 9.88
CA GLU A 148 18.87 -6.88 8.66
C GLU A 148 18.50 -5.83 7.60
N LEU A 149 17.66 -4.85 7.93
CA LEU A 149 17.23 -3.78 7.03
C LEU A 149 17.99 -2.48 7.34
N PRO A 150 19.29 -2.33 6.95
CA PRO A 150 20.09 -1.17 7.30
C PRO A 150 19.66 0.11 6.58
N GLU A 151 18.92 -0.03 5.48
CA GLU A 151 18.61 1.08 4.61
C GLU A 151 17.48 1.95 5.13
N GLN A 152 17.69 3.26 5.04
CA GLN A 152 16.69 4.26 5.39
C GLN A 152 15.47 4.20 4.47
N VAL A 153 15.68 3.86 3.19
CA VAL A 153 14.64 3.81 2.16
C VAL A 153 14.65 2.46 1.46
N LEU A 154 13.52 1.78 1.48
CA LEU A 154 13.33 0.50 0.79
C LEU A 154 12.37 0.70 -0.38
N TRP A 155 12.88 0.60 -1.60
CA TRP A 155 12.06 0.62 -2.81
C TRP A 155 11.71 -0.82 -3.19
N ILE A 156 10.42 -1.15 -3.08
CA ILE A 156 9.90 -2.47 -3.37
C ILE A 156 9.21 -2.41 -4.73
N GLN A 157 9.88 -2.93 -5.74
CA GLN A 157 9.27 -3.14 -7.04
C GLN A 157 8.50 -4.46 -7.01
N SER A 158 7.18 -4.41 -7.19
CA SER A 158 6.37 -5.62 -7.26
C SER A 158 5.13 -5.43 -8.12
N SER A 159 4.91 -6.39 -9.01
CA SER A 159 3.66 -6.51 -9.78
C SER A 159 2.71 -7.57 -9.20
N ILE A 160 3.01 -8.13 -8.02
CA ILE A 160 2.21 -9.18 -7.36
C ILE A 160 2.06 -8.96 -5.83
N GLY A 161 1.18 -9.75 -5.20
CA GLY A 161 1.03 -9.80 -3.76
C GLY A 161 2.02 -10.76 -3.07
N TRP A 162 2.56 -10.35 -1.93
CA TRP A 162 3.48 -11.12 -1.07
C TRP A 162 3.11 -11.03 0.41
N PHE A 163 1.89 -10.58 0.71
CA PHE A 163 1.33 -10.43 2.06
C PHE A 163 1.50 -11.68 2.93
N ILE A 164 1.17 -12.85 2.38
CA ILE A 164 1.24 -14.11 3.12
C ILE A 164 2.67 -14.52 3.46
N ASP A 165 3.64 -14.04 2.68
CA ASP A 165 5.05 -14.35 2.86
C ASP A 165 5.60 -13.59 4.10
N ILE A 166 5.20 -12.31 4.28
CA ILE A 166 5.42 -11.57 5.55
C ILE A 166 4.68 -12.23 6.69
N TRP A 167 3.41 -12.60 6.47
CA TRP A 167 2.56 -13.15 7.51
C TRP A 167 3.10 -14.47 8.09
N ARG A 168 3.84 -15.23 7.28
CA ARG A 168 4.46 -16.49 7.71
C ARG A 168 5.88 -16.31 8.25
N ASN A 169 6.46 -15.13 8.12
CA ASN A 169 7.81 -14.87 8.61
C ASN A 169 7.77 -14.70 10.14
N PRO A 170 8.53 -15.55 10.89
CA PRO A 170 8.48 -15.56 12.35
C PRO A 170 9.02 -14.27 12.98
N HIS A 171 9.94 -13.56 12.31
CA HIS A 171 10.54 -12.33 12.81
C HIS A 171 9.52 -11.20 13.02
N PHE A 172 8.38 -11.23 12.31
CA PHE A 172 7.32 -10.23 12.47
C PHE A 172 6.20 -10.64 13.43
N THR A 173 6.33 -11.77 14.14
CA THR A 173 5.23 -12.28 15.00
C THR A 173 4.94 -11.32 16.15
N ALA A 174 5.97 -10.86 16.87
CA ALA A 174 5.81 -9.92 17.97
C ALA A 174 5.14 -8.60 17.51
N ALA A 175 5.69 -7.99 16.45
CA ALA A 175 5.17 -6.74 15.90
C ALA A 175 3.70 -6.84 15.43
N ARG A 176 3.28 -7.99 14.90
CA ARG A 176 1.88 -8.26 14.54
C ARG A 176 0.99 -8.35 15.77
N CYS A 177 1.41 -9.10 16.78
CA CYS A 177 0.66 -9.25 18.03
C CYS A 177 0.47 -7.91 18.74
N GLU A 178 1.51 -7.08 18.81
CA GLU A 178 1.46 -5.73 19.40
C GLU A 178 0.43 -4.83 18.70
N ARG A 179 0.25 -5.01 17.39
CA ARG A 179 -0.71 -4.26 16.57
C ARG A 179 -2.09 -4.92 16.50
N GLY A 180 -2.31 -6.03 17.21
CA GLY A 180 -3.59 -6.77 17.17
C GLY A 180 -3.95 -7.28 15.77
N LEU A 181 -2.93 -7.61 14.96
CA LEU A 181 -3.10 -8.21 13.64
C LEU A 181 -3.14 -9.73 13.79
N ASP A 182 -4.30 -10.24 14.22
CA ASP A 182 -4.43 -11.64 14.69
C ASP A 182 -4.76 -12.64 13.56
N HIS A 183 -5.36 -12.17 12.47
CA HIS A 183 -5.77 -13.02 11.33
C HIS A 183 -5.43 -12.36 10.00
N PRO A 184 -4.87 -13.10 9.01
CA PRO A 184 -4.38 -12.50 7.76
C PRO A 184 -5.49 -11.79 6.98
N ASP A 185 -6.68 -12.39 6.88
CA ASP A 185 -7.79 -11.81 6.13
C ASP A 185 -8.31 -10.51 6.77
N PHE A 186 -8.34 -10.46 8.10
CA PHE A 186 -8.78 -9.27 8.82
C PHE A 186 -7.74 -8.16 8.76
N ALA A 187 -6.46 -8.52 8.89
CA ALA A 187 -5.35 -7.59 8.71
C ALA A 187 -5.34 -7.02 7.27
N PHE A 188 -5.55 -7.86 6.26
CA PHE A 188 -5.63 -7.41 4.87
C PHE A 188 -6.79 -6.42 4.68
N ALA A 189 -7.98 -6.74 5.20
CA ALA A 189 -9.15 -5.85 5.13
C ALA A 189 -8.90 -4.51 5.84
N GLN A 190 -8.27 -4.54 7.01
CA GLN A 190 -7.90 -3.35 7.78
C GLN A 190 -6.91 -2.45 7.05
N LEU A 191 -5.85 -3.02 6.50
CA LEU A 191 -4.84 -2.28 5.72
C LEU A 191 -5.42 -1.75 4.41
N GLY A 192 -6.28 -2.53 3.75
CA GLY A 192 -7.03 -2.08 2.58
C GLY A 192 -7.96 -0.90 2.90
N HIS A 193 -8.70 -0.97 4.01
CA HIS A 193 -9.53 0.14 4.50
C HIS A 193 -8.71 1.39 4.81
N MET A 194 -7.50 1.20 5.35
CA MET A 194 -6.59 2.28 5.64
C MET A 194 -6.09 2.99 4.36
N LEU A 195 -5.84 2.26 3.27
CA LEU A 195 -5.34 2.83 2.02
C LEU A 195 -6.41 3.37 1.08
N PHE A 196 -7.53 2.66 0.97
CA PHE A 196 -8.45 2.81 -0.16
C PHE A 196 -9.85 3.16 0.31
N ARG A 197 -10.08 4.45 0.54
CA ARG A 197 -11.43 5.02 0.51
C ARG A 197 -11.72 5.48 -0.92
N PRO A 198 -12.85 5.09 -1.52
CA PRO A 198 -13.29 5.67 -2.79
C PRO A 198 -13.25 7.19 -2.76
N HIS A 199 -12.80 7.79 -3.86
CA HIS A 199 -12.79 9.24 -4.04
C HIS A 199 -13.13 9.62 -5.49
N GLY A 200 -13.49 10.89 -5.70
CA GLY A 200 -13.77 11.42 -7.03
C GLY A 200 -14.89 10.67 -7.74
N GLU A 201 -14.63 10.25 -8.97
CA GLU A 201 -15.63 9.57 -9.81
C GLU A 201 -16.05 8.20 -9.25
N VAL A 202 -15.12 7.46 -8.62
CA VAL A 202 -15.43 6.16 -8.01
C VAL A 202 -16.37 6.34 -6.83
N GLU A 203 -16.12 7.33 -5.98
CA GLU A 203 -17.01 7.65 -4.85
C GLU A 203 -18.42 8.05 -5.34
N ALA A 204 -18.49 8.86 -6.39
CA ALA A 204 -19.76 9.28 -6.99
C ALA A 204 -20.54 8.09 -7.58
N GLU A 205 -19.86 7.17 -8.28
CA GLU A 205 -20.48 5.99 -8.87
C GLU A 205 -20.96 5.00 -7.81
N VAL A 206 -20.11 4.68 -6.82
CA VAL A 206 -20.47 3.79 -5.70
C VAL A 206 -21.65 4.37 -4.93
N SER A 207 -21.63 5.66 -4.61
CA SER A 207 -22.73 6.33 -3.89
C SER A 207 -24.04 6.28 -4.67
N ARG A 208 -23.99 6.51 -5.99
CA ARG A 208 -25.17 6.42 -6.87
C ARG A 208 -25.76 5.01 -6.86
N PHE A 209 -24.94 3.99 -7.00
CA PHE A 209 -25.37 2.59 -6.97
C PHE A 209 -25.99 2.22 -5.61
N LEU A 210 -25.35 2.60 -4.51
CA LEU A 210 -25.85 2.33 -3.16
C LEU A 210 -27.20 3.00 -2.91
N GLN A 211 -27.36 4.27 -3.31
CA GLN A 211 -28.62 4.99 -3.21
C GLN A 211 -29.75 4.30 -3.99
N GLN A 212 -29.48 3.86 -5.21
CA GLN A 212 -30.46 3.14 -6.05
C GLN A 212 -30.85 1.77 -5.47
N SER A 213 -29.99 1.20 -4.63
CA SER A 213 -30.16 -0.13 -4.04
C SER A 213 -30.71 -0.10 -2.61
N LEU A 214 -30.97 1.09 -2.05
CA LEU A 214 -31.49 1.24 -0.69
C LEU A 214 -32.79 0.43 -0.47
N GLY A 215 -32.82 -0.31 0.64
CA GLY A 215 -33.98 -1.13 1.02
C GLY A 215 -34.14 -2.42 0.22
N ARG A 216 -33.17 -2.80 -0.63
CA ARG A 216 -33.19 -4.05 -1.40
C ARG A 216 -32.07 -4.99 -0.95
N PRO A 217 -32.31 -6.30 -0.84
CA PRO A 217 -31.22 -7.25 -0.67
C PRO A 217 -30.36 -7.27 -1.94
N ILE A 218 -29.04 -7.25 -1.77
CA ILE A 218 -28.07 -7.25 -2.87
C ILE A 218 -27.27 -8.55 -2.82
N ILE A 219 -27.17 -9.24 -3.95
CA ILE A 219 -26.23 -10.35 -4.14
C ILE A 219 -25.17 -9.89 -5.14
N GLY A 220 -23.93 -9.79 -4.66
CA GLY A 220 -22.78 -9.50 -5.52
C GLY A 220 -22.29 -10.78 -6.20
N VAL A 221 -22.26 -10.80 -7.52
CA VAL A 221 -21.68 -11.90 -8.31
C VAL A 221 -20.53 -11.34 -9.14
N GLN A 222 -19.30 -11.70 -8.79
CA GLN A 222 -18.12 -11.37 -9.57
C GLN A 222 -17.81 -12.56 -10.49
N VAL A 223 -17.92 -12.35 -11.80
CA VAL A 223 -17.60 -13.37 -12.80
C VAL A 223 -16.29 -12.99 -13.49
N ARG A 224 -15.30 -13.89 -13.44
CA ARG A 224 -14.06 -13.76 -14.21
C ARG A 224 -13.91 -15.00 -15.09
N LEU A 225 -14.10 -14.82 -16.40
CA LEU A 225 -13.82 -15.83 -17.39
C LEU A 225 -12.39 -15.62 -17.90
N LYS A 226 -11.61 -16.70 -17.98
CA LYS A 226 -10.34 -16.71 -18.69
C LYS A 226 -10.56 -17.58 -19.92
N GLU A 227 -10.76 -16.94 -21.06
CA GLU A 227 -10.74 -17.68 -22.33
C GLU A 227 -9.32 -18.23 -22.51
N VAL A 228 -9.23 -19.55 -22.57
CA VAL A 228 -8.06 -20.22 -23.13
C VAL A 228 -8.37 -20.28 -24.62
N ALA A 229 -7.57 -19.62 -25.44
CA ALA A 229 -7.64 -19.84 -26.88
C ALA A 229 -7.51 -21.34 -27.12
N LEU A 230 -8.51 -21.94 -27.76
CA LEU A 230 -8.39 -23.30 -28.25
C LEU A 230 -7.43 -23.21 -29.44
N ASP A 231 -6.24 -23.79 -29.27
CA ASP A 231 -5.23 -23.94 -30.34
C ASP A 231 -5.79 -24.73 -31.53
#